data_AF-A0A661R548-F1
#
_entry.id   AF-A0A661R548-F1
#
_cell.length_a   1.000
_cell.length_b   1.000
_cell.length_c   1.000
_cell.angle_alpha   90.00
_cell.angle_beta   90.00
_cell.angle_gamma   90.00
#
_symmetry.space_group_name_H-M   'P 1'
#
loop_
_entity.id
_entity.type
_entity.pdbx_description
1 polymer ?
#
loop_
_entity_poly.entity_id
_entity_poly.type
_entity_poly.pdbx_seq_one_letter_code
_entity_poly.pdbx_strand_id
1 'polypeptide(L)'
;MYFPIAEIHANPLIIFFTAFIVSFFTSMGGISGAFLLLPFQMSVLGYTAPSVSATNHVFNIIAIPSGVYRYIKEKRMLWPLARAIIIGTLPGVFIGAWVRIEFLPDPKNFKAFVGLVLLYIGWKLLKDILNKNKARAKNNDRPTHGIGFDSLLVLDASLKKVSFTFREKLYSYTPSAVYLICFFVGIIGGIYGI
;
A
#
# COMPACT_ATOMS: atom_id res chain seq x y z
N MET A 1 7.18 -19.49 23.39
CA MET A 1 8.28 -18.62 23.86
C MET A 1 7.66 -17.34 24.41
N TYR A 2 8.15 -16.83 25.54
CA TYR A 2 7.70 -15.55 26.07
C TYR A 2 8.52 -14.42 25.46
N PHE A 3 7.84 -13.40 24.95
CA PHE A 3 8.46 -12.20 24.38
C PHE A 3 8.27 -11.03 25.36
N PRO A 4 9.29 -10.65 26.15
CA PRO A 4 9.13 -9.68 27.24
C PRO A 4 8.79 -8.26 26.75
N ILE A 5 9.29 -7.85 25.60
CA ILE A 5 9.05 -6.51 25.03
C ILE A 5 7.61 -6.35 24.52
N ALA A 6 7.03 -7.46 24.05
CA ALA A 6 5.67 -7.48 23.51
C ALA A 6 4.64 -8.03 24.51
N GLU A 7 5.10 -8.49 25.69
CA GLU A 7 4.30 -9.12 26.75
C GLU A 7 3.41 -10.28 26.28
N ILE A 8 3.86 -11.05 25.27
CA ILE A 8 3.06 -12.13 24.67
C ILE A 8 3.75 -13.49 24.77
N HIS A 9 2.94 -14.54 24.93
CA HIS A 9 3.35 -15.92 24.74
C HIS A 9 2.99 -16.35 23.32
N ALA A 10 4.00 -16.54 22.47
CA ALA A 10 3.79 -16.97 21.10
C ALA A 10 4.77 -18.08 20.70
N ASN A 11 4.34 -18.91 19.74
CA ASN A 11 5.21 -19.89 19.12
C ASN A 11 5.96 -19.22 17.95
N PRO A 12 7.30 -19.18 17.95
CA PRO A 12 8.08 -18.58 16.86
C PRO A 12 7.76 -19.14 15.48
N LEU A 13 7.41 -20.44 15.38
CA LEU A 13 7.05 -21.06 14.12
C LEU A 13 5.74 -20.48 13.56
N ILE A 14 4.75 -20.22 14.42
CA ILE A 14 3.48 -19.61 14.00
C ILE A 14 3.73 -18.21 13.46
N ILE A 15 4.53 -17.40 14.16
CA ILE A 15 4.90 -16.05 13.71
C ILE A 15 5.57 -16.10 12.33
N PHE A 16 6.53 -17.01 12.16
CA PHE A 16 7.26 -17.17 10.89
C PHE A 16 6.33 -17.60 9.75
N PHE A 17 5.56 -18.67 9.92
CA PHE A 17 4.68 -19.18 8.86
C PHE A 17 3.55 -18.21 8.52
N THR A 18 2.97 -17.51 9.50
CA THR A 18 1.99 -16.48 9.21
C THR A 18 2.62 -15.33 8.43
N ALA A 19 3.79 -14.83 8.85
CA ALA A 19 4.50 -13.78 8.11
C ALA A 19 4.81 -14.21 6.67
N PHE A 20 5.25 -15.45 6.47
CA PHE A 20 5.54 -16.02 5.16
C PHE A 20 4.29 -16.11 4.28
N ILE A 21 3.22 -16.75 4.76
CA ILE A 21 1.98 -16.95 4.00
C ILE A 21 1.36 -15.60 3.63
N VAL A 22 1.24 -14.69 4.60
CA VAL A 22 0.67 -13.36 4.36
C VAL A 22 1.51 -12.61 3.32
N SER A 23 2.83 -12.55 3.49
CA SER A 23 3.70 -11.82 2.57
C SER A 23 3.71 -12.42 1.17
N PHE A 24 3.64 -13.74 1.06
CA PHE A 24 3.56 -14.44 -0.22
C PHE A 24 2.33 -13.99 -1.02
N PHE A 25 1.14 -14.02 -0.42
CA PHE A 25 -0.09 -13.59 -1.09
C PHE A 25 -0.16 -12.08 -1.32
N THR A 26 0.25 -11.25 -0.36
CA THR A 26 0.21 -9.78 -0.54
C THR A 26 1.19 -9.30 -1.62
N SER A 27 2.33 -9.99 -1.80
CA SER A 27 3.29 -9.67 -2.85
C SER A 27 2.70 -9.78 -4.26
N MET A 28 1.80 -10.74 -4.50
CA MET A 28 1.10 -10.90 -5.78
C MET A 28 0.18 -9.72 -6.08
N GLY A 29 -0.44 -9.15 -5.05
CA GLY A 29 -1.29 -7.96 -5.12
C GLY A 29 -0.53 -6.64 -5.17
N GLY A 30 0.81 -6.66 -5.01
CA GLY A 30 1.62 -5.44 -4.89
C GLY A 30 1.35 -4.65 -3.61
N ILE A 31 0.81 -5.29 -2.57
CA ILE A 31 0.53 -4.70 -1.26
C ILE A 31 1.62 -5.15 -0.28
N SER A 32 2.07 -4.26 0.60
CA SER A 32 3.03 -4.64 1.64
C SER A 32 2.42 -5.67 2.60
N GLY A 33 3.13 -6.76 2.89
CA GLY A 33 2.70 -7.78 3.86
C GLY A 33 2.46 -7.21 5.26
N ALA A 34 3.20 -6.15 5.63
CA ALA A 34 3.01 -5.40 6.88
C ALA A 34 1.57 -4.89 7.08
N PHE A 35 0.87 -4.59 5.99
CA PHE A 35 -0.52 -4.16 6.03
C PHE A 35 -1.42 -5.22 6.69
N LEU A 36 -1.25 -6.50 6.37
CA LEU A 36 -2.05 -7.57 6.97
C LEU A 36 -1.43 -8.19 8.23
N LEU A 37 -0.12 -7.99 8.44
CA LEU A 37 0.54 -8.47 9.66
C LEU A 37 0.13 -7.70 10.90
N LEU A 38 -0.11 -6.39 10.79
CA LEU A 38 -0.50 -5.57 11.91
C LEU A 38 -1.82 -6.00 12.58
N PRO A 39 -2.94 -6.20 11.84
CA PRO A 39 -4.18 -6.71 12.46
C PRO A 39 -4.01 -8.12 13.03
N PHE A 40 -3.15 -8.96 12.44
CA PHE A 40 -2.80 -10.26 12.99
C PHE A 40 -2.03 -10.14 14.32
N GLN A 41 -1.03 -9.28 14.39
CA GLN A 41 -0.26 -9.01 15.62
C GLN A 41 -1.18 -8.50 16.74
N MET A 42 -2.07 -7.57 16.43
CA MET A 42 -2.97 -6.96 17.41
C MET A 42 -4.11 -7.89 17.86
N SER A 43 -4.66 -8.72 16.96
CA SER A 43 -5.88 -9.50 17.22
C SER A 43 -5.62 -10.96 17.55
N VAL A 44 -4.56 -11.56 17.01
CA VAL A 44 -4.23 -12.98 17.23
C VAL A 44 -3.09 -13.12 18.22
N LEU A 45 -2.00 -12.35 18.06
CA LEU A 45 -0.88 -12.42 19.00
C LEU A 45 -1.12 -11.62 20.29
N GLY A 46 -2.07 -10.68 20.29
CA GLY A 46 -2.39 -9.85 21.45
C GLY A 46 -1.39 -8.73 21.72
N TYR A 47 -0.46 -8.46 20.79
CA TYR A 47 0.48 -7.35 20.92
C TYR A 47 -0.26 -6.05 20.57
N THR A 48 -0.76 -5.35 21.58
CA THR A 48 -1.65 -4.19 21.43
C THR A 48 -0.97 -2.83 21.56
N ALA A 49 0.31 -2.81 21.92
CA ALA A 49 1.04 -1.57 22.12
C ALA A 49 1.25 -0.82 20.79
N PRO A 50 1.25 0.53 20.79
CA PRO A 50 1.54 1.31 19.59
C PRO A 50 2.90 0.96 18.93
N SER A 51 3.85 0.43 19.69
CA SER A 51 5.16 -0.04 19.21
C SER A 51 5.09 -1.15 18.15
N VAL A 52 3.93 -1.82 17.95
CA VAL A 52 3.71 -2.77 16.83
C VAL A 52 4.05 -2.14 15.48
N SER A 53 3.72 -0.87 15.27
CA SER A 53 3.99 -0.16 14.01
C SER A 53 5.47 0.02 13.72
N ALA A 54 6.33 0.09 14.74
CA ALA A 54 7.77 0.16 14.52
C ALA A 54 8.27 -1.11 13.80
N THR A 55 7.70 -2.27 14.11
CA THR A 55 8.03 -3.53 13.42
C THR A 55 7.64 -3.50 11.94
N ASN A 56 6.53 -2.85 11.62
CA ASN A 56 6.09 -2.65 10.24
C ASN A 56 7.00 -1.71 9.46
N HIS A 57 7.48 -0.63 10.08
CA HIS A 57 8.43 0.28 9.43
C HIS A 57 9.74 -0.44 9.11
N VAL A 58 10.26 -1.26 10.03
CA VAL A 58 11.45 -2.09 9.77
C VAL A 58 11.20 -3.07 8.61
N PHE A 59 10.05 -3.74 8.58
CA PHE A 59 9.68 -4.61 7.45
C PHE A 59 9.64 -3.83 6.12
N ASN A 60 9.02 -2.66 6.10
CA ASN A 60 8.87 -1.83 4.90
C ASN A 60 10.22 -1.29 4.41
N ILE A 61 11.13 -0.92 5.31
CA ILE A 61 12.50 -0.48 4.96
C ILE A 61 13.26 -1.58 4.21
N ILE A 62 13.04 -2.85 4.56
CA ILE A 62 13.72 -3.98 3.91
C ILE A 62 12.99 -4.39 2.62
N ALA A 63 11.65 -4.48 2.66
CA ALA A 63 10.87 -5.04 1.56
C ALA A 63 10.72 -4.08 0.36
N ILE A 64 10.43 -2.81 0.61
CA ILE A 64 10.05 -1.84 -0.43
C ILE A 64 11.19 -1.52 -1.42
N PRO A 65 12.46 -1.33 -1.00
CA PRO A 65 13.53 -0.98 -1.94
C PRO A 65 13.71 -1.99 -3.06
N SER A 66 13.54 -3.28 -2.77
CA SER A 66 13.63 -4.35 -3.78
C SER A 66 12.59 -4.20 -4.90
N GLY A 67 11.35 -3.83 -4.53
CA GLY A 67 10.26 -3.57 -5.47
C GLY A 67 10.51 -2.32 -6.31
N VAL A 68 11.00 -1.25 -5.68
CA VAL A 68 11.37 0.00 -6.38
C VAL A 68 12.50 -0.25 -7.37
N TYR A 69 13.56 -0.96 -6.95
CA TYR A 69 14.69 -1.30 -7.81
C TYR A 69 14.26 -2.10 -9.04
N ARG A 70 13.40 -3.09 -8.86
CA ARG A 70 12.81 -3.83 -9.98
C ARG A 70 12.02 -2.92 -10.93
N TYR A 71 11.23 -1.99 -10.41
CA TYR A 71 10.45 -1.04 -11.21
C TYR A 71 11.33 -0.10 -12.05
N ILE A 72 12.47 0.31 -11.49
CA ILE A 72 13.50 1.08 -12.19
C ILE A 72 14.12 0.23 -13.31
N LYS A 73 14.51 -1.02 -13.01
CA LYS A 73 15.10 -1.95 -13.99
C LYS A 73 14.15 -2.27 -15.14
N GLU A 74 12.86 -2.37 -14.88
CA GLU A 74 11.81 -2.57 -15.89
C GLU A 74 11.53 -1.31 -16.74
N LYS A 75 12.20 -0.17 -16.47
CA LYS A 75 11.96 1.14 -17.13
C LYS A 75 10.51 1.62 -17.03
N ARG A 76 9.82 1.25 -15.95
CA ARG A 76 8.42 1.61 -15.69
C ARG A 76 8.24 2.80 -14.75
N MET A 77 9.34 3.40 -14.32
CA MET A 77 9.35 4.44 -13.29
C MET A 77 8.90 5.80 -13.83
N LEU A 78 7.74 6.27 -13.39
CA LEU A 78 7.23 7.62 -13.62
C LEU A 78 7.76 8.57 -12.54
N TRP A 79 8.97 9.11 -12.74
CA TRP A 79 9.63 9.99 -11.76
C TRP A 79 8.81 11.22 -11.32
N PRO A 80 8.06 11.91 -12.20
CA PRO A 80 7.18 13.01 -11.76
C PRO A 80 6.07 12.55 -10.82
N LEU A 81 5.50 11.37 -11.07
CA LEU A 81 4.49 10.78 -10.19
C LEU A 81 5.10 10.33 -8.87
N ALA A 82 6.29 9.74 -8.89
CA ALA A 82 7.01 9.34 -7.68
C ALA A 82 7.30 10.54 -6.76
N ARG A 83 7.77 11.67 -7.31
CA ARG A 83 7.94 12.92 -6.55
C ARG A 83 6.61 13.41 -5.99
N ALA A 84 5.54 13.34 -6.79
CA ALA A 84 4.22 13.75 -6.36
C ALA A 84 3.72 12.94 -5.15
N ILE A 85 3.91 11.62 -5.22
CA ILE A 85 3.60 10.71 -4.13
C ILE A 85 4.43 11.08 -2.90
N ILE A 86 5.75 11.18 -3.01
CA ILE A 86 6.63 11.48 -1.86
C ILE A 86 6.23 12.77 -1.16
N ILE A 87 6.09 13.87 -1.91
CA ILE A 87 5.75 15.18 -1.34
C ILE A 87 4.35 15.17 -0.69
N GLY A 88 3.40 14.44 -1.27
CA GLY A 88 2.05 14.33 -0.70
C GLY A 88 2.02 13.42 0.53
N THR A 89 2.59 12.22 0.45
CA THR A 89 2.48 11.20 1.50
C THR A 89 3.32 11.54 2.72
N LEU A 90 4.53 12.11 2.54
CA LEU A 90 5.46 12.33 3.66
C LEU A 90 4.84 13.18 4.80
N PRO A 91 4.30 14.39 4.55
CA PRO A 91 3.65 15.17 5.61
C PRO A 91 2.40 14.46 6.15
N GLY A 92 1.64 13.76 5.29
CA GLY A 92 0.47 13.00 5.71
C GLY A 92 0.83 11.89 6.70
N VAL A 93 1.89 11.12 6.44
CA VAL A 93 2.34 10.01 7.32
C VAL A 93 2.75 10.52 8.69
N PHE A 94 3.46 11.65 8.76
CA PHE A 94 3.82 12.26 10.05
C PHE A 94 2.58 12.69 10.86
N ILE A 95 1.61 13.35 10.21
CA ILE A 95 0.35 13.71 10.86
C ILE A 95 -0.39 12.46 11.31
N GLY A 96 -0.46 11.43 10.46
CA GLY A 96 -1.13 10.17 10.79
C GLY A 96 -0.49 9.45 11.97
N ALA A 97 0.84 9.40 12.02
CA ALA A 97 1.58 8.79 13.12
C ALA A 97 1.36 9.55 14.44
N TRP A 98 1.31 10.88 14.38
CA TRP A 98 0.95 11.71 15.53
C TRP A 98 -0.49 11.44 15.99
N VAL A 99 -1.44 11.40 15.06
CA VAL A 99 -2.84 11.07 15.36
C VAL A 99 -2.99 9.69 15.98
N ARG A 100 -2.19 8.71 15.54
CA ARG A 100 -2.18 7.37 16.10
C ARG A 100 -1.81 7.35 17.58
N ILE A 101 -0.77 8.11 17.94
CA ILE A 101 -0.24 8.16 19.31
C ILE A 101 -1.18 8.95 20.22
N GLU A 102 -1.70 10.07 19.75
CA GLU A 102 -2.51 11.00 20.56
C GLU A 102 -3.99 10.58 20.66
N PHE A 103 -4.62 10.20 19.52
CA PHE A 103 -6.07 10.00 19.45
C PHE A 103 -6.49 8.53 19.37
N LEU A 104 -5.58 7.61 18.98
CA LEU A 104 -5.86 6.18 18.87
C LEU A 104 -4.92 5.29 19.71
N PRO A 105 -4.56 5.65 20.96
CA PRO A 105 -3.77 4.76 21.80
C PRO A 105 -4.57 3.51 22.20
N ASP A 106 -5.90 3.63 22.28
CA ASP A 106 -6.79 2.53 22.66
C ASP A 106 -6.86 1.44 21.58
N PRO A 107 -6.52 0.18 21.91
CA PRO A 107 -6.53 -0.92 20.95
C PRO A 107 -7.89 -1.19 20.32
N LYS A 108 -8.99 -0.91 21.04
CA LYS A 108 -10.36 -1.11 20.55
C LYS A 108 -10.69 -0.13 19.42
N ASN A 109 -10.40 1.15 19.62
CA ASN A 109 -10.65 2.20 18.63
C ASN A 109 -9.74 2.01 17.41
N PHE A 110 -8.48 1.66 17.65
CA PHE A 110 -7.54 1.33 16.58
C PHE A 110 -7.98 0.10 15.76
N LYS A 111 -8.41 -0.99 16.40
CA LYS A 111 -8.96 -2.17 15.70
C LYS A 111 -10.20 -1.83 14.87
N ALA A 112 -11.08 -0.96 15.37
CA ALA A 112 -12.24 -0.49 14.62
C ALA A 112 -11.82 0.30 13.38
N PHE A 113 -10.86 1.22 13.51
CA PHE A 113 -10.28 1.95 12.38
C PHE A 113 -9.68 1.00 11.33
N VAL A 114 -8.81 0.08 11.75
CA VAL A 114 -8.20 -0.92 10.86
C VAL A 114 -9.26 -1.77 10.17
N GLY A 115 -10.30 -2.19 10.91
CA GLY A 115 -11.43 -2.94 10.37
C GLY A 115 -12.18 -2.18 9.28
N LEU A 116 -12.45 -0.89 9.48
CA LEU A 116 -13.10 -0.04 8.47
C LEU A 116 -12.24 0.12 7.21
N VAL A 117 -10.93 0.33 7.37
CA VAL A 117 -9.98 0.42 6.24
C VAL A 117 -9.95 -0.88 5.45
N LEU A 118 -9.85 -2.02 6.13
CA LEU A 118 -9.86 -3.35 5.51
C LEU A 118 -11.18 -3.64 4.81
N LEU A 119 -12.31 -3.28 5.41
CA LEU A 119 -13.64 -3.46 4.82
C LEU A 119 -13.79 -2.62 3.55
N TYR A 120 -13.35 -1.35 3.58
CA TYR A 120 -13.36 -0.49 2.40
C TYR A 120 -12.51 -1.07 1.26
N ILE A 121 -11.29 -1.51 1.55
CA ILE A 121 -10.40 -2.10 0.54
C ILE A 121 -10.98 -3.42 0.01
N GLY A 122 -11.48 -4.28 0.89
CA GLY A 122 -12.11 -5.55 0.52
C GLY A 122 -13.34 -5.34 -0.37
N TRP A 123 -14.21 -4.40 -0.02
CA TRP A 123 -15.36 -4.02 -0.83
C TRP A 123 -14.96 -3.47 -2.20
N LYS A 124 -13.96 -2.57 -2.23
CA LYS A 124 -13.44 -1.99 -3.48
C LYS A 124 -12.90 -3.09 -4.41
N LEU A 125 -12.11 -4.02 -3.89
CA LEU A 125 -11.58 -5.14 -4.65
C LEU A 125 -12.69 -6.06 -5.17
N LEU A 126 -13.70 -6.35 -4.35
CA LEU A 126 -14.86 -7.15 -4.76
C LEU A 126 -15.63 -6.47 -5.89
N LYS A 127 -15.91 -5.17 -5.76
CA LYS A 127 -16.58 -4.36 -6.78
C LYS A 127 -15.80 -4.33 -8.09
N ASP A 128 -14.48 -4.19 -8.02
CA ASP A 128 -13.60 -4.18 -9.20
C ASP A 128 -13.62 -5.53 -9.94
N ILE A 129 -13.67 -6.65 -9.21
CA ILE A 129 -13.80 -8.00 -9.81
C ILE A 129 -15.17 -8.16 -10.49
N LEU A 130 -16.25 -7.78 -9.80
CA LEU A 130 -17.61 -7.87 -10.33
C LEU A 130 -17.80 -7.01 -11.59
N ASN A 131 -17.23 -5.79 -11.59
CA ASN A 131 -17.29 -4.88 -12.74
C ASN A 131 -16.38 -5.32 -13.89
N LYS A 132 -15.20 -5.89 -13.62
CA LYS A 132 -14.34 -6.43 -14.67
C LYS A 132 -14.98 -7.62 -15.39
N ASN A 133 -15.72 -8.48 -14.68
CA ASN A 133 -16.48 -9.55 -15.33
C ASN A 133 -17.58 -9.00 -16.28
N LYS A 134 -18.24 -7.90 -15.91
CA LYS A 134 -19.17 -7.20 -16.82
C LYS A 134 -18.48 -6.55 -18.03
N ALA A 135 -17.30 -5.96 -17.83
CA ALA A 135 -16.54 -5.33 -18.92
C ALA A 135 -15.90 -6.35 -19.86
N ARG A 136 -15.44 -7.51 -19.34
CA ARG A 136 -14.83 -8.59 -20.12
C ARG A 136 -15.87 -9.36 -20.94
N ALA A 137 -17.09 -9.53 -20.41
CA ALA A 137 -18.23 -10.09 -21.17
C ALA A 137 -18.66 -9.21 -22.36
N LYS A 138 -18.31 -7.91 -22.37
CA LYS A 138 -18.63 -6.97 -23.46
C LYS A 138 -17.51 -6.79 -24.49
N ASN A 139 -16.31 -7.34 -24.26
CA ASN A 139 -15.10 -6.96 -25.00
C ASN A 139 -14.36 -8.15 -25.65
N ASN A 140 -15.07 -9.23 -25.96
CA ASN A 140 -14.51 -10.46 -26.55
C ASN A 140 -14.00 -10.31 -28.00
N ASP A 141 -14.11 -9.14 -28.64
CA ASP A 141 -13.76 -8.94 -30.05
C ASP A 141 -12.45 -8.16 -30.30
N ARG A 142 -11.51 -8.10 -29.35
CA ARG A 142 -10.22 -7.44 -29.61
C ARG A 142 -9.04 -8.32 -29.23
N PRO A 143 -8.15 -8.65 -30.20
CA PRO A 143 -6.97 -9.45 -29.91
C PRO A 143 -6.04 -8.65 -29.00
N THR A 144 -5.58 -9.30 -27.94
CA THR A 144 -4.58 -8.76 -27.03
C THR A 144 -3.22 -9.06 -27.61
N HIS A 145 -2.61 -8.07 -28.26
CA HIS A 145 -1.22 -8.20 -28.69
C HIS A 145 -0.28 -8.29 -27.47
N GLY A 146 0.53 -9.35 -27.53
CA GLY A 146 1.88 -9.56 -27.01
C GLY A 146 2.42 -8.69 -25.87
N ILE A 147 3.00 -9.38 -24.90
CA ILE A 147 3.85 -8.86 -23.83
C ILE A 147 5.13 -8.27 -24.46
N GLY A 148 5.06 -7.03 -24.92
CA GLY A 148 6.21 -6.18 -25.21
C GLY A 148 6.44 -5.21 -24.04
N PHE A 149 7.69 -5.06 -23.60
CA PHE A 149 8.06 -4.04 -22.61
C PHE A 149 7.97 -2.64 -23.27
N ASP A 150 6.76 -2.08 -23.29
CA ASP A 150 6.52 -0.75 -23.84
C ASP A 150 7.12 0.32 -22.92
N SER A 151 8.14 1.01 -23.44
CA SER A 151 8.84 2.11 -22.78
C SER A 151 7.89 3.28 -22.45
N LEU A 152 7.86 3.69 -21.19
CA LEU A 152 7.20 4.92 -20.74
C LEU A 152 8.01 6.14 -21.21
N LEU A 153 7.40 7.01 -22.01
CA LEU A 153 7.98 8.31 -22.38
C LEU A 153 7.17 9.42 -21.72
N VAL A 154 7.82 10.16 -20.82
CA VAL A 154 7.24 11.38 -20.24
C VAL A 154 7.41 12.48 -21.27
N LEU A 155 6.30 13.00 -21.80
CA LEU A 155 6.31 14.00 -22.86
C LEU A 155 6.39 15.42 -22.30
N ASP A 156 5.72 15.67 -21.18
CA ASP A 156 5.71 16.99 -20.54
C ASP A 156 5.41 16.86 -19.04
N ALA A 157 6.13 17.63 -18.23
CA ALA A 157 6.01 17.63 -16.78
C ALA A 157 5.85 19.06 -16.28
N SER A 158 4.60 19.51 -16.16
CA SER A 158 4.25 20.83 -15.63
C SER A 158 3.51 20.72 -14.30
N LEU A 159 3.59 21.77 -13.47
CA LEU A 159 2.89 21.88 -12.17
C LEU A 159 1.36 21.76 -12.30
N LYS A 160 0.79 22.15 -13.44
CA LYS A 160 -0.65 22.05 -13.71
C LYS A 160 -1.04 20.75 -14.39
N LYS A 161 -0.14 20.12 -15.15
CA LYS A 161 -0.44 18.94 -15.94
C LYS A 161 0.84 18.15 -16.24
N VAL A 162 0.81 16.86 -15.93
CA VAL A 162 1.86 15.92 -16.36
C VAL A 162 1.26 15.03 -17.42
N SER A 163 1.89 14.96 -18.58
CA SER A 163 1.47 14.14 -19.71
C SER A 163 2.53 13.10 -20.02
N PHE A 164 2.12 11.83 -20.11
CA PHE A 164 3.01 10.72 -20.40
C PHE A 164 2.35 9.75 -21.38
N THR A 165 3.16 9.13 -22.22
CA THR A 165 2.71 8.08 -23.14
C THR A 165 2.97 6.73 -22.51
N PHE A 166 1.92 5.91 -22.43
CA PHE A 166 2.02 4.51 -22.04
C PHE A 166 1.24 3.66 -23.04
N ARG A 167 1.89 2.67 -23.67
CA ARG A 167 1.28 1.83 -24.72
C ARG A 167 0.67 2.64 -25.87
N GLU A 168 1.45 3.60 -26.40
CA GLU A 168 1.05 4.53 -27.47
C GLU A 168 -0.20 5.40 -27.17
N LYS A 169 -0.68 5.43 -25.93
CA LYS A 169 -1.77 6.30 -25.48
C LYS A 169 -1.25 7.42 -24.60
N LEU A 170 -1.74 8.63 -24.88
CA LEU A 170 -1.53 9.82 -24.09
C LEU A 170 -2.40 9.77 -22.83
N TYR A 171 -1.74 9.77 -21.67
CA TYR A 171 -2.37 9.92 -20.37
C TYR A 171 -1.94 11.26 -19.77
N SER A 172 -2.86 11.92 -19.05
CA SER A 172 -2.56 13.15 -18.34
C SER A 172 -3.23 13.18 -16.98
N TYR A 173 -2.54 13.77 -16.00
CA TYR A 173 -3.08 13.97 -14.66
C TYR A 173 -2.72 15.35 -14.12
N THR A 174 -3.54 15.81 -13.17
CA THR A 174 -3.32 17.05 -12.44
C THR A 174 -2.50 16.78 -11.18
N PRO A 175 -1.28 17.32 -11.06
CA PRO A 175 -0.42 17.04 -9.90
C PRO A 175 -1.05 17.44 -8.56
N SER A 176 -1.74 18.58 -8.47
CA SER A 176 -2.42 19.04 -7.24
C SER A 176 -3.43 18.04 -6.69
N ALA A 177 -4.23 17.43 -7.57
CA ALA A 177 -5.18 16.38 -7.17
C ALA A 177 -4.45 15.14 -6.64
N VAL A 178 -3.35 14.75 -7.29
CA VAL A 178 -2.53 13.61 -6.83
C VAL A 178 -1.88 13.92 -5.48
N TYR A 179 -1.32 15.11 -5.28
CA TYR A 179 -0.76 15.53 -3.99
C TYR A 179 -1.78 15.42 -2.87
N LEU A 180 -3.01 15.91 -3.09
CA LEU A 180 -4.07 15.90 -2.09
C LEU A 180 -4.53 14.47 -1.77
N ILE A 181 -4.69 13.61 -2.78
CA ILE A 181 -5.01 12.20 -2.58
C ILE A 181 -3.88 11.50 -1.80
N CYS A 182 -2.64 11.70 -2.21
CA CYS A 182 -1.46 11.14 -1.54
C CYS A 182 -1.32 11.64 -0.10
N PHE A 183 -1.70 12.89 0.17
CA PHE A 183 -1.72 13.44 1.53
C PHE A 183 -2.71 12.70 2.44
N PHE A 184 -3.97 12.54 2.02
CA PHE A 184 -4.95 11.80 2.81
C PHE A 184 -4.61 10.32 2.94
N VAL A 185 -4.12 9.69 1.87
CA VAL A 185 -3.64 8.30 1.92
C VAL A 185 -2.45 8.19 2.88
N GLY A 186 -1.55 9.18 2.90
CA GLY A 186 -0.44 9.27 3.84
C GLY A 186 -0.91 9.36 5.29
N ILE A 187 -1.93 10.17 5.58
CA ILE A 187 -2.53 10.24 6.93
C ILE A 187 -3.09 8.88 7.35
N ILE A 188 -3.88 8.23 6.49
CA ILE A 188 -4.45 6.91 6.79
C ILE A 188 -3.33 5.88 7.00
N GLY A 189 -2.30 5.89 6.15
CA GLY A 189 -1.14 5.01 6.27
C GLY A 189 -0.34 5.23 7.55
N GLY A 190 -0.11 6.50 7.93
CA GLY A 190 0.55 6.87 9.18
C GLY A 190 -0.26 6.46 10.42
N ILE A 191 -1.59 6.62 10.40
CA ILE A 191 -2.47 6.12 11.46
C ILE A 191 -2.39 4.61 11.54
N TYR A 192 -2.37 3.94 10.39
CA TYR A 192 -2.27 2.49 10.31
C TYR A 192 -0.91 1.96 10.80
N GLY A 193 0.15 2.75 10.59
CA GLY A 193 1.52 2.37 10.92
C GLY A 193 2.25 1.63 9.79
N ILE A 194 2.01 2.03 8.53
CA ILE A 194 2.68 1.50 7.33
C ILE A 194 3.31 2.60 6.48
#